data_AF-A0A7C2NUZ2-F1
#
_entry.id   AF-A0A7C2NUZ2-F1
#
_cell.length_a   1.000
_cell.length_b   1.000
_cell.length_c   1.000
_cell.angle_alpha   90.00
_cell.angle_beta   90.00
_cell.angle_gamma   90.00
#
_symmetry.space_group_name_H-M   'P 1'
#
loop_
_entity.id
_entity.type
_entity.pdbx_description
1 polymer ?
#
loop_
_entity_poly.entity_id
_entity_poly.type
_entity_poly.pdbx_seq_one_letter_code
_entity_poly.pdbx_strand_id
1 'polypeptide(L)'
;MSSSLPRVSRNLRLVSLWTVCSRVLGLVRDAAMAARFGNGPLLDAFTVAFRIPNLARALLGEGALATAFLPAFVAARHEQGRDAANRLAVAVLIALAGGLLLLTGVVELLLWAGGTFVTLTPAADLLRRLLIVLFPYVGLICLTSQLSALLHADGRFGVPALLPAVLNLIWLFGLWQVVPRWTEPTSQLFAMSACVLVAGVAQLLLPLPALWSLGYRFVRDWPRAWSGVQTIAAHLLPVVGGLMVTQVNVLLDSLIAWGFAPSEGGPATMAWL
;
A
#
# COMPACT_ATOMS: atom_id res chain seq x y z
N MET A 1 36.70 -15.07 -4.28
CA MET A 1 35.68 -14.01 -4.48
C MET A 1 34.89 -14.18 -5.80
N SER A 2 34.48 -15.41 -6.20
CA SER A 2 33.86 -15.65 -7.52
C SER A 2 32.53 -16.44 -7.52
N SER A 3 31.97 -16.80 -6.37
CA SER A 3 30.79 -17.69 -6.29
C SER A 3 29.43 -16.98 -6.10
N SER A 4 29.39 -15.65 -6.09
CA SER A 4 28.17 -14.85 -5.85
C SER A 4 27.44 -14.38 -7.13
N LEU A 5 28.13 -14.28 -8.27
CA LEU A 5 27.58 -13.75 -9.54
C LEU A 5 26.37 -14.55 -10.12
N PRO A 6 26.33 -15.89 -10.06
CA PRO A 6 25.20 -16.66 -10.60
C PRO A 6 23.91 -16.47 -9.78
N ARG A 7 24.02 -16.27 -8.46
CA ARG A 7 22.86 -16.11 -7.56
C ARG A 7 22.23 -14.73 -7.68
N VAL A 8 23.05 -13.69 -7.80
CA VAL A 8 22.55 -12.31 -8.00
C VAL A 8 21.84 -12.16 -9.33
N SER A 9 22.42 -12.67 -10.43
CA SER A 9 21.77 -12.60 -11.76
C SER A 9 20.50 -13.45 -11.86
N ARG A 10 20.39 -14.55 -11.11
CA ARG A 10 19.17 -15.37 -11.03
C ARG A 10 18.09 -14.69 -10.19
N ASN A 11 18.44 -14.10 -9.06
CA ASN A 11 17.50 -13.36 -8.22
C ASN A 11 16.97 -12.11 -8.91
N LEU A 12 17.83 -11.37 -9.63
CA LEU A 12 17.40 -10.23 -10.45
C LEU A 12 16.43 -10.66 -11.55
N ARG A 13 16.74 -11.72 -12.29
CA ARG A 13 15.83 -12.27 -13.32
C ARG A 13 14.48 -12.70 -12.75
N LEU A 14 14.47 -13.36 -11.60
CA LEU A 14 13.24 -13.74 -10.90
C LEU A 14 12.43 -12.52 -10.48
N VAL A 15 13.04 -11.53 -9.83
CA VAL A 15 12.35 -10.31 -9.40
C VAL A 15 11.81 -9.52 -10.60
N SER A 16 12.58 -9.41 -11.69
CA SER A 16 12.13 -8.76 -12.92
C SER A 16 10.95 -9.50 -13.55
N LEU A 17 10.99 -10.84 -13.61
CA LEU A 17 9.90 -11.65 -14.15
C LEU A 17 8.63 -11.50 -13.30
N TRP A 18 8.74 -11.59 -11.97
CA TRP A 18 7.63 -11.37 -11.04
C TRP A 18 7.05 -9.95 -11.16
N THR A 19 7.91 -8.95 -11.37
CA THR A 19 7.47 -7.56 -11.57
C THR A 19 6.69 -7.41 -12.88
N VAL A 20 7.17 -7.97 -13.99
CA VAL A 20 6.47 -7.94 -15.28
C VAL A 20 5.16 -8.70 -15.19
N CYS A 21 5.15 -9.91 -14.63
CA CYS A 21 3.92 -10.68 -14.39
C CYS A 21 2.91 -9.88 -13.54
N SER A 22 3.36 -9.19 -12.49
CA SER A 22 2.48 -8.35 -11.68
C SER A 22 1.91 -7.17 -12.46
N ARG A 23 2.69 -6.56 -13.37
CA ARG A 23 2.21 -5.47 -14.22
C ARG A 23 1.19 -5.96 -15.25
N VAL A 24 1.44 -7.11 -15.86
CA VAL A 24 0.49 -7.75 -16.79
C VAL A 24 -0.81 -8.11 -16.06
N LEU A 25 -0.72 -8.71 -14.88
CA LEU A 25 -1.90 -9.00 -14.05
C LEU A 25 -2.66 -7.72 -13.66
N GLY A 26 -1.94 -6.64 -13.35
CA GLY A 26 -2.54 -5.33 -13.10
C GLY A 26 -3.26 -4.77 -14.32
N LEU A 27 -2.68 -4.89 -15.51
CA LEU A 27 -3.32 -4.46 -16.76
C LEU A 27 -4.59 -5.27 -17.06
N VAL A 28 -4.53 -6.60 -16.87
CA VAL A 28 -5.68 -7.48 -17.04
C VAL A 28 -6.79 -7.12 -16.05
N ARG A 29 -6.43 -6.84 -14.79
CA ARG A 29 -7.36 -6.38 -13.76
C ARG A 29 -8.06 -5.10 -14.18
N ASP A 30 -7.31 -4.10 -14.65
CA ASP A 30 -7.86 -2.80 -15.02
C ASP A 30 -8.75 -2.91 -16.26
N ALA A 31 -8.32 -3.68 -17.27
CA ALA A 31 -9.13 -3.98 -18.46
C ALA A 31 -10.42 -4.73 -18.11
N ALA A 32 -10.35 -5.70 -17.19
CA ALA A 32 -11.53 -6.46 -16.75
C ALA A 32 -12.51 -5.59 -15.94
N MET A 33 -12.02 -4.69 -15.10
CA MET A 33 -12.85 -3.70 -14.41
C MET A 33 -13.54 -2.75 -15.39
N ALA A 34 -12.80 -2.22 -16.37
CA ALA A 34 -13.35 -1.37 -17.42
C ALA A 34 -14.39 -2.11 -18.29
N ALA A 35 -14.14 -3.37 -18.64
CA ALA A 35 -15.09 -4.20 -19.38
C ALA A 35 -16.38 -4.47 -18.62
N ARG A 36 -16.31 -4.56 -17.28
CA ARG A 36 -17.48 -4.89 -16.43
C ARG A 36 -18.31 -3.66 -16.05
N PHE A 37 -17.65 -2.57 -15.65
CA PHE A 37 -18.30 -1.39 -15.08
C PHE A 37 -18.37 -0.21 -16.07
N GLY A 38 -17.67 -0.29 -17.20
CA GLY A 38 -17.51 0.82 -18.15
C GLY A 38 -16.59 1.92 -17.62
N ASN A 39 -16.14 2.80 -18.53
CA ASN A 39 -15.38 4.00 -18.18
C ASN A 39 -16.34 5.13 -17.80
N GLY A 40 -16.80 5.14 -16.55
CA GLY A 40 -17.73 6.13 -16.04
C GLY A 40 -17.65 6.34 -14.53
N PRO A 41 -18.59 7.12 -13.95
CA PRO A 41 -18.50 7.62 -12.58
C PRO A 41 -18.33 6.53 -11.50
N LEU A 42 -18.85 5.32 -11.76
CA LEU A 42 -18.73 4.16 -10.87
C LEU A 42 -17.28 3.69 -10.76
N LEU A 43 -16.63 3.45 -11.90
CA LEU A 43 -15.25 2.97 -11.95
C LEU A 43 -14.28 4.05 -11.47
N ASP A 44 -14.56 5.32 -11.78
CA ASP A 44 -13.76 6.46 -11.33
C ASP A 44 -13.81 6.58 -9.79
N ALA A 45 -15.00 6.53 -9.19
CA ALA A 45 -15.16 6.58 -7.74
C ALA A 45 -14.39 5.44 -7.05
N PHE A 46 -14.51 4.22 -7.57
CA PHE A 46 -13.78 3.08 -7.03
C PHE A 46 -12.25 3.21 -7.20
N THR A 47 -11.79 3.64 -8.37
CA THR A 47 -10.37 3.82 -8.66
C THR A 47 -9.74 4.88 -7.75
N VAL A 48 -10.42 6.02 -7.56
CA VAL A 48 -10.00 7.06 -6.62
C VAL A 48 -10.00 6.52 -5.19
N ALA A 49 -11.05 5.80 -4.78
CA ALA A 49 -11.12 5.22 -3.44
C ALA A 49 -9.96 4.25 -3.15
N PHE A 50 -9.63 3.38 -4.11
CA PHE A 50 -8.54 2.42 -3.99
C PHE A 50 -7.14 3.05 -4.11
N ARG A 51 -7.02 4.22 -4.74
CA ARG A 51 -5.74 4.94 -4.84
C ARG A 51 -5.24 5.43 -3.49
N ILE A 52 -6.13 5.87 -2.59
CA ILE A 52 -5.75 6.40 -1.27
C ILE A 52 -4.95 5.37 -0.45
N PRO A 53 -5.44 4.13 -0.25
CA PRO A 53 -4.64 3.12 0.45
C PRO A 53 -3.29 2.78 -0.20
N ASN A 54 -3.23 2.79 -1.54
CA ASN A 54 -1.96 2.54 -2.23
C ASN A 54 -0.96 3.66 -2.04
N LEU A 55 -1.42 4.91 -2.00
CA LEU A 55 -0.58 6.05 -1.66
C LEU A 55 -0.08 5.95 -0.22
N ALA A 56 -0.94 5.58 0.73
CA ALA A 56 -0.54 5.36 2.11
C ALA A 56 0.53 4.25 2.24
N ARG A 57 0.37 3.13 1.53
CA ARG A 57 1.38 2.06 1.44
C ARG A 57 2.73 2.61 0.95
N ALA A 58 2.72 3.35 -0.15
CA ALA A 58 3.94 3.88 -0.76
C ALA A 58 4.65 4.89 0.16
N LEU A 59 3.88 5.81 0.77
CA LEU A 59 4.42 6.88 1.60
C LEU A 59 4.87 6.38 2.99
N LEU A 60 3.99 5.67 3.69
CA LEU A 60 4.24 5.23 5.05
C LEU A 60 5.05 3.93 5.07
N GLY A 61 4.65 2.93 4.29
CA GLY A 61 5.21 1.58 4.35
C GLY A 61 6.56 1.45 3.66
N GLU A 62 6.65 1.85 2.39
CA GLU A 62 7.86 1.65 1.57
C GLU A 62 8.84 2.82 1.68
N GLY A 63 8.32 4.05 1.86
CA GLY A 63 9.13 5.26 1.97
C GLY A 63 9.57 5.55 3.41
N ALA A 64 8.70 6.25 4.16
CA ALA A 64 9.10 6.93 5.37
C ALA A 64 9.46 5.98 6.51
N LEU A 65 8.59 5.00 6.79
CA LEU A 65 8.80 4.09 7.91
C LEU A 65 9.97 3.17 7.66
N ALA A 66 10.09 2.56 6.48
CA ALA A 66 11.22 1.71 6.16
C ALA A 66 12.57 2.45 6.29
N THR A 67 12.62 3.70 5.84
CA THR A 67 13.83 4.55 5.92
C THR A 67 14.22 4.89 7.36
N ALA A 68 13.25 5.21 8.22
CA ALA A 68 13.50 5.52 9.62
C ALA A 68 13.73 4.27 10.50
N PHE A 69 13.04 3.17 10.16
CA PHE A 69 13.04 1.93 10.92
C PHE A 69 14.33 1.11 10.71
N LEU A 70 14.75 0.93 9.46
CA LEU A 70 15.82 -0.01 9.12
C LEU A 70 17.16 0.30 9.82
N PRO A 71 17.63 1.56 9.89
CA PRO A 71 18.85 1.90 10.62
C PRO A 71 18.73 1.59 12.12
N ALA A 72 17.61 1.97 12.75
CA ALA A 72 17.37 1.71 14.18
C ALA A 72 17.30 0.21 14.49
N PHE A 73 16.67 -0.56 13.59
CA PHE A 73 16.57 -2.01 13.69
C PHE A 73 17.94 -2.69 13.57
N VAL A 74 18.75 -2.29 12.59
CA VAL A 74 20.10 -2.81 12.38
C VAL A 74 20.99 -2.46 13.57
N ALA A 75 20.95 -1.22 14.07
CA ALA A 75 21.69 -0.82 15.27
C ALA A 75 21.30 -1.65 16.50
N ALA A 76 20.00 -1.80 16.78
CA ALA A 76 19.52 -2.64 17.88
C ALA A 76 19.98 -4.10 17.75
N ARG A 77 20.01 -4.64 16.52
CA ARG A 77 20.49 -6.00 16.24
C ARG A 77 21.98 -6.17 16.49
N HIS A 78 22.80 -5.18 16.13
CA HIS A 78 24.25 -5.23 16.29
C HIS A 78 24.70 -4.95 17.71
N GLU A 79 24.13 -3.95 18.38
CA GLU A 79 24.57 -3.47 19.69
C GLU A 79 23.96 -4.27 20.84
N GLN A 80 22.69 -4.64 20.72
CA GLN A 80 21.89 -5.21 21.81
C GLN A 80 21.42 -6.65 21.53
N GLY A 81 21.82 -7.19 20.37
CA GLY A 81 21.50 -8.54 19.95
C GLY A 81 20.11 -8.71 19.33
N ARG A 82 19.82 -9.95 18.91
CA ARG A 82 18.63 -10.29 18.14
C ARG A 82 17.32 -10.08 18.90
N ASP A 83 17.33 -10.33 20.21
CA ASP A 83 16.12 -10.18 21.04
C ASP A 83 15.71 -8.70 21.17
N ALA A 84 16.67 -7.79 21.31
CA ALA A 84 16.40 -6.36 21.32
C ALA A 84 15.82 -5.87 19.98
N ALA A 85 16.38 -6.32 18.86
CA ALA A 85 15.85 -6.03 17.54
C ALA A 85 14.42 -6.57 17.34
N ASN A 86 14.14 -7.79 17.79
CA ASN A 86 12.81 -8.38 17.73
C ASN A 86 11.80 -7.60 18.58
N ARG A 87 12.19 -7.15 19.79
CA ARG A 87 11.34 -6.27 20.63
C ARG A 87 11.04 -4.94 19.96
N LEU A 88 12.03 -4.32 19.34
CA LEU A 88 11.84 -3.07 18.58
C LEU A 88 10.90 -3.28 17.39
N ALA A 89 11.09 -4.36 16.63
CA ALA A 89 10.21 -4.71 15.52
C ALA A 89 8.75 -4.90 15.96
N VAL A 90 8.51 -5.63 17.05
CA VAL A 90 7.17 -5.83 17.62
C VAL A 90 6.60 -4.52 18.14
N ALA A 91 7.38 -3.70 18.84
CA ALA A 91 6.94 -2.41 19.36
C ALA A 91 6.53 -1.44 18.25
N VAL A 92 7.32 -1.37 17.16
CA VAL A 92 6.99 -0.57 15.97
C VAL A 92 5.74 -1.09 15.29
N LEU A 93 5.58 -2.41 15.15
CA LEU A 93 4.38 -3.01 14.55
C LEU A 93 3.11 -2.69 15.36
N ILE A 94 3.19 -2.77 16.70
CA ILE A 94 2.09 -2.44 17.61
C ILE A 94 1.76 -0.94 17.55
N ALA A 95 2.78 -0.08 17.61
CA ALA A 95 2.59 1.37 17.53
C ALA A 95 1.97 1.78 16.18
N LEU A 96 2.46 1.18 15.09
CA LEU A 96 1.91 1.39 13.75
C LEU A 96 0.45 0.89 13.66
N ALA A 97 0.16 -0.31 14.16
CA ALA A 97 -1.20 -0.86 14.17
C ALA A 97 -2.16 0.02 14.97
N GLY A 98 -1.77 0.46 16.17
CA GLY A 98 -2.56 1.34 17.02
C GLY A 98 -2.78 2.71 16.38
N GLY A 99 -1.73 3.31 15.81
CA GLY A 99 -1.81 4.59 15.11
C GLY A 99 -2.70 4.54 13.86
N LEU A 100 -2.58 3.48 13.06
CA LEU A 100 -3.41 3.29 11.87
C LEU A 100 -4.86 2.94 12.20
N LEU A 101 -5.11 2.21 13.29
CA LEU A 101 -6.46 1.95 13.77
C LEU A 101 -7.14 3.25 14.22
N LEU A 102 -6.42 4.08 14.99
CA LEU A 102 -6.90 5.41 15.40
C LEU A 102 -7.17 6.30 14.17
N LEU A 103 -6.22 6.35 13.23
CA LEU A 103 -6.38 7.10 11.98
C LEU A 103 -7.60 6.64 11.18
N THR A 104 -7.79 5.32 11.08
CA THR A 104 -8.95 4.73 10.41
C THR A 104 -10.25 5.17 11.07
N GLY A 105 -10.35 5.04 12.40
CA GLY A 105 -11.54 5.48 13.13
C GLY A 105 -11.84 6.97 13.00
N VAL A 106 -10.80 7.82 13.04
CA VAL A 106 -10.95 9.28 12.84
C VAL A 106 -11.43 9.60 11.42
N VAL A 107 -10.81 9.01 10.41
CA VAL A 107 -11.19 9.28 9.01
C VAL A 107 -12.58 8.76 8.70
N GLU A 108 -12.94 7.56 9.15
CA GLU A 108 -14.30 7.02 8.99
C GLU A 108 -15.33 7.92 9.67
N LEU A 109 -15.05 8.41 10.89
CA LEU A 109 -15.93 9.33 11.60
C LEU A 109 -16.12 10.64 10.84
N LEU A 110 -15.03 11.23 10.31
CA LEU A 110 -15.08 12.46 9.52
C LEU A 110 -15.85 12.27 8.21
N LEU A 111 -15.65 11.15 7.51
CA LEU A 111 -16.37 10.82 6.28
C LEU A 111 -17.85 10.52 6.55
N TRP A 112 -18.18 9.96 7.71
CA TRP A 112 -19.56 9.74 8.13
C TRP A 112 -20.25 11.07 8.43
N ALA A 113 -19.62 11.93 9.24
CA ALA A 113 -20.12 13.27 9.57
C ALA A 113 -20.24 14.16 8.33
N GLY A 114 -19.28 14.13 7.41
CA GLY A 114 -19.34 14.88 6.16
C GLY A 114 -20.57 14.51 5.32
N GLY A 115 -20.98 13.25 5.33
CA GLY A 115 -22.19 12.79 4.64
C GLY A 115 -23.51 13.20 5.32
N THR A 116 -23.49 13.51 6.62
CA THR A 116 -24.69 13.96 7.35
C THR A 116 -24.88 15.47 7.30
N PHE A 117 -23.80 16.25 7.20
CA PHE A 117 -23.83 17.71 7.25
C PHE A 117 -23.67 18.39 5.88
N VAL A 118 -23.26 17.67 4.83
CA VAL A 118 -23.03 18.23 3.49
C VAL A 118 -23.86 17.48 2.45
N THR A 119 -24.56 18.21 1.58
CA THR A 119 -25.24 17.64 0.42
C THR A 119 -24.24 17.31 -0.67
N LEU A 120 -24.02 16.01 -0.91
CA LEU A 120 -23.09 15.49 -1.90
C LEU A 120 -23.80 15.10 -3.19
N THR A 121 -23.11 15.22 -4.33
CA THR A 121 -23.58 14.61 -5.58
C THR A 121 -23.58 13.07 -5.45
N PRO A 122 -24.39 12.34 -6.23
CA PRO A 122 -24.43 10.88 -6.16
C PRO A 122 -23.05 10.21 -6.33
N ALA A 123 -22.21 10.75 -7.22
CA ALA A 123 -20.86 10.25 -7.44
C ALA A 123 -19.93 10.51 -6.23
N ALA A 124 -20.03 11.69 -5.60
CA ALA A 124 -19.26 12.02 -4.41
C ALA A 124 -19.70 11.19 -3.19
N ASP A 125 -20.99 10.92 -3.06
CA ASP A 125 -21.51 10.05 -2.00
C ASP A 125 -21.06 8.60 -2.17
N LEU A 126 -21.05 8.08 -3.40
CA LEU A 126 -20.50 6.75 -3.70
C LEU A 126 -19.01 6.68 -3.34
N LEU A 127 -18.21 7.65 -3.80
CA LEU A 127 -16.79 7.72 -3.46
C LEU A 127 -16.57 7.71 -1.95
N ARG A 128 -17.32 8.53 -1.21
CA ARG A 128 -17.25 8.60 0.26
C ARG A 128 -17.55 7.24 0.91
N ARG A 129 -18.60 6.54 0.48
CA ARG A 129 -18.94 5.21 1.02
C ARG A 129 -17.89 4.16 0.68
N LEU A 130 -17.36 4.17 -0.54
CA LEU A 130 -16.28 3.27 -0.95
C LEU A 130 -15.00 3.55 -0.16
N LEU A 131 -14.70 4.82 0.12
CA LEU A 131 -13.58 5.21 0.97
C LEU A 131 -13.72 4.67 2.38
N ILE A 132 -14.89 4.81 3.01
CA ILE A 132 -15.14 4.25 4.35
C ILE A 132 -14.85 2.74 4.36
N VAL A 133 -15.32 2.00 3.36
CA VAL A 133 -15.11 0.53 3.30
C VAL A 133 -13.65 0.16 2.99
N LEU A 134 -12.96 0.92 2.13
CA LEU A 134 -11.58 0.63 1.74
C LEU A 134 -10.54 1.19 2.71
N PHE A 135 -10.88 2.14 3.58
CA PHE A 135 -9.90 2.77 4.46
C PHE A 135 -9.20 1.78 5.41
N PRO A 136 -9.87 0.77 6.01
CA PRO A 136 -9.20 -0.25 6.81
C PRO A 136 -8.09 -1.01 6.08
N TYR A 137 -8.15 -1.09 4.74
CA TYR A 137 -7.08 -1.67 3.93
C TYR A 137 -5.75 -0.91 4.08
N VAL A 138 -5.77 0.40 4.38
CA VAL A 138 -4.57 1.20 4.73
C VAL A 138 -3.81 0.57 5.88
N GLY A 139 -4.53 0.17 6.94
CA GLY A 139 -3.95 -0.51 8.10
C GLY A 139 -3.22 -1.79 7.71
N LEU A 140 -3.94 -2.67 6.99
CA LEU A 140 -3.44 -3.97 6.55
C LEU A 140 -2.19 -3.85 5.68
N ILE A 141 -2.22 -2.94 4.71
CA ILE A 141 -1.17 -2.83 3.71
C ILE A 141 0.09 -2.16 4.26
N CYS A 142 -0.04 -1.17 5.15
CA CYS A 142 1.09 -0.55 5.84
C CYS A 142 1.77 -1.54 6.80
N LEU A 143 0.99 -2.34 7.55
CA LEU A 143 1.53 -3.41 8.38
C LEU A 143 2.27 -4.45 7.54
N THR A 144 1.68 -4.87 6.42
CA THR A 144 2.32 -5.79 5.47
C THR A 144 3.64 -5.23 4.94
N SER A 145 3.70 -3.93 4.63
CA SER A 145 4.92 -3.27 4.19
C SER A 145 5.99 -3.28 5.27
N GLN A 146 5.63 -3.06 6.54
CA GLN A 146 6.55 -3.13 7.66
C GLN A 146 7.12 -4.56 7.86
N LEU A 147 6.27 -5.59 7.72
CA LEU A 147 6.72 -6.98 7.72
C LEU A 147 7.66 -7.29 6.55
N SER A 148 7.41 -6.68 5.39
CA SER A 148 8.27 -6.80 4.22
C SER A 148 9.63 -6.13 4.43
N ALA A 149 9.67 -4.98 5.11
CA ALA A 149 10.91 -4.32 5.49
C ALA A 149 11.79 -5.19 6.41
N LEU A 150 11.18 -5.93 7.34
CA LEU A 150 11.88 -6.92 8.16
C LEU A 150 12.46 -8.06 7.32
N LEU A 151 11.68 -8.59 6.37
CA LEU A 151 12.15 -9.64 5.46
C LEU A 151 13.30 -9.15 4.56
N HIS A 152 13.26 -7.90 4.10
CA HIS A 152 14.33 -7.27 3.34
C HIS A 152 15.61 -7.14 4.16
N ALA A 153 15.52 -6.83 5.46
CA ALA A 153 16.67 -6.75 6.35
C ALA A 153 17.43 -8.09 6.48
N ASP A 154 16.74 -9.22 6.31
CA ASP A 154 17.33 -10.57 6.27
C ASP A 154 17.55 -11.12 4.84
N GLY A 155 17.45 -10.26 3.82
CA GLY A 155 17.72 -10.65 2.43
C GLY A 155 16.66 -11.56 1.79
N ARG A 156 15.44 -11.64 2.36
CA ARG A 156 14.32 -12.41 1.83
C ARG A 156 13.39 -11.55 0.97
N PHE A 157 13.77 -11.37 -0.30
CA PHE A 157 12.99 -10.57 -1.26
C PHE A 157 11.84 -11.32 -1.94
N GLY A 158 11.84 -12.66 -1.90
CA GLY A 158 10.87 -13.47 -2.63
C GLY A 158 9.44 -13.35 -2.12
N VAL A 159 9.25 -13.38 -0.79
CA VAL A 159 7.90 -13.31 -0.19
C VAL A 159 7.26 -11.93 -0.40
N PRO A 160 7.96 -10.79 -0.15
CA PRO A 160 7.44 -9.46 -0.47
C PRO A 160 7.08 -9.28 -1.96
N ALA A 161 7.86 -9.87 -2.87
CA ALA A 161 7.59 -9.79 -4.32
C ALA A 161 6.29 -10.49 -4.76
N LEU A 162 5.76 -11.43 -3.97
CA LEU A 162 4.51 -12.12 -4.26
C LEU A 162 3.26 -11.34 -3.83
N LEU A 163 3.40 -10.35 -2.94
CA LEU A 163 2.26 -9.62 -2.37
C LEU A 163 1.39 -8.91 -3.43
N PRO A 164 1.96 -8.23 -4.44
CA PRO A 164 1.15 -7.61 -5.50
C PRO A 164 0.40 -8.65 -6.35
N ALA A 165 1.01 -9.83 -6.58
CA ALA A 165 0.38 -10.91 -7.32
C ALA A 165 -0.82 -11.49 -6.54
N VAL A 166 -0.69 -11.67 -5.22
CA VAL A 166 -1.80 -12.13 -4.36
C VAL A 166 -3.00 -11.19 -4.44
N LEU A 167 -2.76 -9.87 -4.38
CA LEU A 167 -3.83 -8.88 -4.55
C LEU A 167 -4.53 -9.03 -5.90
N ASN A 168 -3.76 -9.11 -6.99
CA ASN A 168 -4.33 -9.24 -8.33
C ASN A 168 -5.12 -10.55 -8.50
N LEU A 169 -4.65 -11.66 -7.95
CA LEU A 169 -5.34 -12.94 -8.02
C LEU A 169 -6.68 -12.90 -7.25
N ILE A 170 -6.68 -12.37 -6.03
CA ILE A 170 -7.90 -12.23 -5.24
C ILE A 170 -8.87 -11.24 -5.90
N TRP A 171 -8.34 -10.17 -6.50
CA TRP A 171 -9.14 -9.20 -7.24
C TRP A 171 -9.84 -9.83 -8.45
N LEU A 172 -9.09 -10.53 -9.30
CA LEU A 172 -9.64 -11.21 -10.48
C LEU A 172 -10.64 -12.30 -10.08
N PHE A 173 -10.34 -13.06 -9.01
CA PHE A 173 -11.28 -14.01 -8.43
C PHE A 173 -12.56 -13.33 -7.95
N GLY A 174 -12.44 -12.21 -7.25
CA GLY A 174 -13.58 -11.39 -6.80
C GLY A 174 -14.44 -10.92 -7.97
N LEU A 175 -13.79 -10.40 -9.01
CA LEU A 175 -14.45 -9.86 -10.19
C LEU A 175 -15.21 -10.93 -10.99
N TRP A 176 -14.67 -12.15 -11.11
CA TRP A 176 -15.31 -13.22 -11.88
C TRP A 176 -16.26 -14.08 -11.06
N GLN A 177 -15.98 -14.30 -9.77
CA GLN A 177 -16.76 -15.25 -8.96
C GLN A 177 -17.71 -14.55 -7.99
N VAL A 178 -17.32 -13.41 -7.41
CA VAL A 178 -18.08 -12.74 -6.34
C VAL A 178 -19.00 -11.68 -6.91
N VAL A 179 -18.50 -10.80 -7.78
CA VAL A 179 -19.24 -9.69 -8.38
C VAL A 179 -20.50 -10.15 -9.13
N PRO A 180 -20.49 -11.21 -9.95
CA PRO A 180 -21.69 -11.61 -10.70
C PRO A 180 -22.86 -12.08 -9.84
N ARG A 181 -22.64 -12.33 -8.54
CA ARG A 181 -23.71 -12.67 -7.59
C ARG A 181 -24.59 -11.48 -7.21
N TRP A 182 -24.16 -10.26 -7.55
CA TRP A 182 -24.87 -9.03 -7.24
C TRP A 182 -25.44 -8.41 -8.52
N THR A 183 -26.69 -7.96 -8.47
CA THR A 183 -27.41 -7.39 -9.61
C THR A 183 -27.13 -5.90 -9.80
N GLU A 184 -27.06 -5.14 -8.72
CA GLU A 184 -26.84 -3.69 -8.77
C GLU A 184 -25.34 -3.34 -8.94
N PRO A 185 -24.96 -2.45 -9.87
CA PRO A 185 -23.56 -2.04 -10.06
C PRO A 185 -22.91 -1.47 -8.80
N THR A 186 -23.68 -0.75 -7.97
CA THR A 186 -23.20 -0.21 -6.70
C THR A 186 -22.81 -1.32 -5.73
N SER A 187 -23.67 -2.33 -5.56
CA SER A 187 -23.40 -3.49 -4.70
C SER A 187 -22.23 -4.33 -5.21
N GLN A 188 -22.07 -4.43 -6.53
CA GLN A 188 -20.91 -5.08 -7.14
C GLN A 188 -19.59 -4.40 -6.74
N LEU A 189 -19.53 -3.06 -6.70
CA LEU A 189 -18.33 -2.34 -6.24
C LEU A 189 -18.06 -2.55 -4.74
N PHE A 190 -19.09 -2.57 -3.89
CA PHE A 190 -18.91 -2.91 -2.47
C PHE A 190 -18.40 -4.34 -2.27
N ALA A 191 -18.89 -5.30 -3.08
CA ALA A 191 -18.36 -6.66 -3.08
C ALA A 191 -16.88 -6.71 -3.51
N MET A 192 -16.48 -5.90 -4.48
CA MET A 192 -15.06 -5.75 -4.84
C MET A 192 -14.24 -5.14 -3.71
N SER A 193 -14.73 -4.10 -3.03
CA SER A 193 -14.06 -3.53 -1.87
C SER A 193 -13.85 -4.56 -0.76
N ALA A 194 -14.82 -5.44 -0.51
CA ALA A 194 -14.66 -6.56 0.42
C ALA A 194 -13.57 -7.54 -0.05
N CYS A 195 -13.48 -7.84 -1.34
CA CYS A 195 -12.40 -8.67 -1.89
C CYS A 195 -11.02 -8.03 -1.69
N VAL A 196 -10.91 -6.70 -1.81
CA VAL A 196 -9.67 -5.95 -1.53
C VAL A 196 -9.28 -6.06 -0.05
N LEU A 197 -10.23 -5.97 0.87
CA LEU A 197 -9.96 -6.17 2.30
C LEU A 197 -9.46 -7.59 2.58
N VAL A 198 -10.09 -8.61 1.99
CA VAL A 198 -9.65 -10.01 2.07
C VAL A 198 -8.24 -10.15 1.51
N ALA A 199 -7.92 -9.48 0.41
CA ALA A 199 -6.57 -9.44 -0.14
C ALA A 199 -5.56 -8.83 0.83
N GLY A 200 -5.93 -7.74 1.51
CA GLY A 200 -5.08 -7.12 2.54
C GLY A 200 -4.80 -8.06 3.71
N VAL A 201 -5.79 -8.81 4.15
CA VAL A 201 -5.60 -9.83 5.20
C VAL A 201 -4.67 -10.94 4.71
N ALA A 202 -4.90 -11.47 3.50
CA ALA A 202 -4.03 -12.49 2.92
C ALA A 202 -2.58 -11.99 2.77
N GLN A 203 -2.41 -10.74 2.32
CA GLN A 203 -1.10 -10.08 2.21
C GLN A 203 -0.41 -9.93 3.56
N LEU A 204 -1.14 -9.60 4.63
CA LEU A 204 -0.59 -9.49 5.97
C LEU A 204 -0.14 -10.85 6.53
N LEU A 205 -0.90 -11.91 6.24
CA LEU A 205 -0.62 -13.26 6.74
C LEU A 205 0.52 -13.95 5.99
N LEU A 206 0.66 -13.71 4.68
CA LEU A 206 1.67 -14.34 3.82
C LEU A 206 3.13 -14.22 4.32
N PRO A 207 3.63 -13.06 4.80
CA PRO A 207 4.99 -12.91 5.29
C PRO A 207 5.22 -13.51 6.70
N LEU A 208 4.19 -13.79 7.49
CA LEU A 208 4.34 -14.24 8.87
C LEU A 208 5.10 -15.58 9.00
N PRO A 209 4.80 -16.64 8.24
CA PRO A 209 5.54 -17.89 8.33
C PRO A 209 7.03 -17.73 7.99
N ALA A 210 7.34 -16.87 7.02
CA ALA A 210 8.72 -16.57 6.65
C ALA A 210 9.46 -15.87 7.80
N LEU A 211 8.81 -14.93 8.48
CA LEU A 211 9.36 -14.25 9.67
C LEU A 211 9.54 -15.21 10.85
N TRP A 212 8.57 -16.10 11.10
CA TRP A 212 8.70 -17.12 12.15
C TRP A 212 9.85 -18.10 11.87
N SER A 213 10.07 -18.46 10.60
CA SER A 213 11.23 -19.27 10.20
C SER A 213 12.57 -18.57 10.42
N LEU A 214 12.58 -17.24 10.47
CA LEU A 214 13.72 -16.41 10.83
C LEU A 214 13.82 -16.15 12.34
N GLY A 215 12.95 -16.75 13.16
CA GLY A 215 12.98 -16.59 14.61
C GLY A 215 12.40 -15.26 15.12
N TYR A 216 11.81 -14.42 14.26
CA TYR A 216 10.98 -13.31 14.73
C TYR A 216 9.71 -13.87 15.35
N ARG A 217 9.43 -13.48 16.58
CA ARG A 217 8.25 -13.92 17.32
C ARG A 217 7.65 -12.75 18.08
N PHE A 218 6.35 -12.81 18.33
CA PHE A 218 5.71 -11.86 19.21
C PHE A 218 6.33 -11.96 20.62
N VAL A 219 6.78 -10.83 21.18
CA VAL A 219 7.39 -10.76 22.50
C VAL A 219 6.58 -9.83 23.39
N ARG A 220 6.28 -10.25 24.62
CA ARG A 220 5.43 -9.49 25.56
C ARG A 220 6.14 -8.28 26.20
N ASP A 221 7.46 -8.27 26.25
CA ASP A 221 8.27 -7.18 26.81
C ASP A 221 8.61 -6.07 25.79
N TRP A 222 7.86 -6.00 24.68
CA TRP A 222 7.92 -4.93 23.68
C TRP A 222 7.84 -3.49 24.26
N PRO A 223 7.13 -3.19 25.39
CA PRO A 223 7.09 -1.81 25.90
C PRO A 223 8.47 -1.28 26.31
N ARG A 224 9.44 -2.16 26.58
CA ARG A 224 10.82 -1.76 26.88
C ARG A 224 11.53 -1.10 25.70
N ALA A 225 11.08 -1.37 24.47
CA ALA A 225 11.62 -0.77 23.25
C ALA A 225 10.88 0.53 22.84
N TRP A 226 9.98 1.04 23.69
CA TRP A 226 9.17 2.23 23.37
C TRP A 226 10.00 3.49 23.10
N SER A 227 11.13 3.66 23.78
CA SER A 227 12.07 4.75 23.50
C SER A 227 12.56 4.70 22.04
N GLY A 228 12.87 3.52 21.52
CA GLY A 228 13.25 3.33 20.11
C GLY A 228 12.11 3.66 19.14
N VAL A 229 10.86 3.35 19.51
CA VAL A 229 9.68 3.76 18.74
C VAL A 229 9.56 5.28 18.68
N GLN A 230 9.77 5.98 19.80
CA GLN A 230 9.74 7.45 19.84
C GLN A 230 10.83 8.07 18.97
N THR A 231 12.04 7.50 18.99
CA THR A 231 13.13 7.93 18.11
C THR A 231 12.77 7.75 16.64
N ILE A 232 12.22 6.59 16.26
CA ILE A 232 11.77 6.33 14.88
C ILE A 232 10.64 7.31 14.50
N ALA A 233 9.68 7.57 15.40
CA ALA A 233 8.59 8.50 15.15
C ALA A 233 9.07 9.95 14.97
N ALA A 234 10.08 10.38 15.74
CA ALA A 234 10.70 11.69 15.55
C ALA A 234 11.40 11.80 14.19
N HIS A 235 12.02 10.72 13.70
CA HIS A 235 12.62 10.66 12.36
C HIS A 235 11.59 10.54 11.23
N LEU A 236 10.40 10.00 11.49
CA LEU A 236 9.33 9.95 10.48
C LEU A 236 8.89 11.35 10.04
N LEU A 237 8.83 12.32 10.96
CA LEU A 237 8.35 13.66 10.66
C LEU A 237 9.17 14.37 9.53
N PRO A 238 10.51 14.46 9.61
CA PRO A 238 11.30 15.04 8.52
C PRO A 238 11.27 14.20 7.24
N VAL A 239 11.18 12.86 7.33
CA VAL A 239 11.14 11.99 6.15
C VAL A 239 9.81 12.15 5.39
N VAL A 240 8.69 12.18 6.11
CA VAL A 240 7.37 12.48 5.53
C VAL A 240 7.38 13.89 4.95
N GLY A 241 7.96 14.88 5.64
CA GLY A 241 8.14 16.23 5.09
C GLY A 241 8.87 16.23 3.75
N GLY A 242 10.00 15.52 3.66
CA GLY A 242 10.75 15.36 2.40
C GLY A 242 9.97 14.66 1.29
N LEU A 243 9.19 13.62 1.62
CA LEU A 243 8.30 12.93 0.68
C LEU A 243 7.12 13.81 0.24
N MET A 244 6.61 14.68 1.10
CA MET A 244 5.55 15.62 0.72
C MET A 244 6.06 16.65 -0.28
N VAL A 245 7.32 17.09 -0.16
CA VAL A 245 7.94 17.99 -1.15
C VAL A 245 7.97 17.34 -2.54
N THR A 246 8.31 16.04 -2.64
CA THR A 246 8.31 15.35 -3.95
C THR A 246 6.89 15.20 -4.51
N GLN A 247 5.90 14.91 -3.67
CA GLN A 247 4.50 14.81 -4.12
C GLN A 247 3.93 16.17 -4.54
N VAL A 248 4.28 17.24 -3.83
CA VAL A 248 3.94 18.63 -4.22
C VAL A 248 4.62 18.96 -5.54
N ASN A 249 5.88 18.57 -5.74
CA ASN A 249 6.58 18.81 -7.00
C ASN A 249 5.87 18.12 -8.17
N VAL A 250 5.52 16.84 -8.04
CA VAL A 250 4.76 16.11 -9.07
C VAL A 250 3.41 16.75 -9.36
N LEU A 251 2.74 17.30 -8.34
CA LEU A 251 1.48 18.00 -8.50
C LEU A 251 1.67 19.33 -9.24
N LEU A 252 2.71 20.10 -8.90
CA LEU A 252 3.08 21.32 -9.62
C LEU A 252 3.46 21.01 -11.07
N ASP A 253 4.27 19.98 -11.32
CA ASP A 253 4.62 19.51 -12.66
C ASP A 253 3.35 19.16 -13.46
N SER A 254 2.38 18.50 -12.83
CA SER A 254 1.10 18.15 -13.46
C SER A 254 0.24 19.38 -13.76
N LEU A 255 0.22 20.37 -12.86
CA LEU A 255 -0.52 21.63 -13.04
C LEU A 255 0.10 22.50 -14.13
N ILE A 256 1.43 22.56 -14.18
CA ILE A 256 2.19 23.22 -15.24
C ILE A 256 1.89 22.51 -16.56
N ALA A 257 2.06 21.19 -16.63
CA ALA A 257 1.77 20.42 -17.84
C ALA A 257 0.33 20.58 -18.32
N TRP A 258 -0.65 20.62 -17.41
CA TRP A 258 -2.05 20.90 -17.75
C TRP A 258 -2.25 22.35 -18.22
N GLY A 259 -1.62 23.32 -17.57
CA GLY A 259 -1.67 24.74 -17.97
C GLY A 259 -1.02 25.02 -19.33
N PHE A 260 -0.06 24.19 -19.74
CA PHE A 260 0.59 24.23 -21.06
C PHE A 260 -0.01 23.22 -22.06
N ALA A 261 -0.98 22.41 -21.67
CA ALA A 261 -1.66 21.48 -22.59
C ALA A 261 -2.49 22.31 -23.59
N PRO A 262 -2.31 22.13 -24.91
CA PRO A 262 -3.11 22.84 -25.90
C PRO A 262 -4.59 22.59 -25.65
N SER A 263 -5.41 23.64 -25.65
CA SER A 263 -6.86 23.49 -25.65
C SER A 263 -7.31 22.63 -26.83
N GLU A 264 -8.28 21.75 -26.60
CA GLU A 264 -8.89 20.92 -27.66
C GLU A 264 -9.34 21.84 -28.82
N GLY A 265 -8.52 21.87 -29.89
CA GLY A 265 -8.67 22.79 -31.03
C GLY A 265 -7.36 23.40 -31.57
N GLY A 266 -6.23 23.29 -30.87
CA GLY A 266 -4.92 23.77 -31.39
C GLY A 266 -4.33 22.85 -32.47
N PRO A 267 -3.67 23.38 -33.52
CA PRO A 267 -3.21 22.58 -34.65
C PRO A 267 -2.25 21.47 -34.21
N ALA A 268 -2.54 20.25 -34.67
CA ALA A 268 -1.68 19.10 -34.51
C ALA A 268 -0.34 19.33 -35.21
N THR A 269 0.68 19.69 -34.43
CA THR A 269 2.06 19.56 -34.88
C THR A 269 2.91 19.02 -33.73
N MET A 270 2.92 17.70 -33.60
CA MET A 270 4.18 17.01 -33.36
C MET A 270 4.89 16.88 -34.70
N ALA A 271 5.92 17.68 -34.90
CA ALA A 271 7.10 17.24 -35.62
C ALA A 271 8.25 17.52 -34.65
N TRP A 272 9.11 16.52 -34.43
CA TRP A 272 10.48 16.62 -33.87
C TRP A 272 10.76 17.60 -32.71
N LEU A 273 10.59 17.13 -31.48
CA LEU A 273 11.53 17.19 -30.34
C LEU A 273 11.03 16.20 -29.27
#